data_AF-A0A259FRG1-F1
#
_entry.id   AF-A0A259FRG1-F1
#
_cell.length_a   1.000
_cell.length_b   1.000
_cell.length_c   1.000
_cell.angle_alpha   90.00
_cell.angle_beta   90.00
_cell.angle_gamma   90.00
#
_symmetry.space_group_name_H-M   'P 1'
#
loop_
_entity.id
_entity.type
_entity.pdbx_description
1 polymer ?
#
loop_
_entity_poly.entity_id
_entity_poly.type
_entity_poly.pdbx_seq_one_letter_code
_entity_poly.pdbx_strand_id
1 'polypeptide(L)'
;MKKSIWIGIFSVSSLALLAWLAQQPETARAILPPASGMVPSTPAAVAADPLSPAMPDAASSYGDAGFREAEAGLSPSARSGREIWFKATAGNARFHTYTFQQRVTALIDWYGVLRGDARDTRFKTWGLINDPGCCKPGADGCPAKSYDETYGFDWCPGDEALLKFVGKPGYRDPACDFKDASAAASDPDGHQTGREDSCNLAFGTST
;
A
#
# COMPACT_ATOMS: atom_id res chain seq x y z
N MET A 1 -40.44 -41.87 31.65
CA MET A 1 -39.02 -41.57 31.30
C MET A 1 -38.93 -40.52 30.17
N LYS A 2 -39.41 -39.28 30.37
CA LYS A 2 -39.32 -38.20 29.34
C LYS A 2 -38.86 -36.84 29.86
N LYS A 3 -38.77 -36.62 31.18
CA LYS A 3 -38.37 -35.34 31.78
C LYS A 3 -36.86 -35.13 31.94
N SER A 4 -36.06 -36.20 31.86
CA SER A 4 -34.61 -36.13 32.12
C SER A 4 -33.77 -35.65 30.93
N ILE A 5 -34.30 -35.72 29.70
CA ILE A 5 -33.55 -35.37 28.48
C ILE A 5 -33.52 -33.86 28.25
N TRP A 6 -34.57 -33.13 28.67
CA TRP A 6 -34.66 -31.68 28.47
C TRP A 6 -33.72 -30.88 29.39
N ILE A 7 -33.42 -31.37 30.60
CA ILE A 7 -32.55 -30.67 31.56
C ILE A 7 -31.08 -30.72 31.12
N GLY A 8 -30.66 -31.82 30.45
CA GLY A 8 -29.30 -31.96 29.92
C GLY A 8 -28.99 -30.99 28.78
N ILE A 9 -29.96 -30.75 27.89
CA ILE A 9 -29.77 -29.89 26.70
C ILE A 9 -29.67 -28.41 27.11
N PHE A 10 -30.48 -27.95 28.08
CA PHE A 10 -30.39 -26.57 28.56
C PHE A 10 -29.08 -26.27 29.28
N SER A 11 -28.51 -27.25 30.01
CA SER A 11 -27.27 -27.05 30.77
C SER A 11 -26.04 -26.89 29.87
N VAL A 12 -25.98 -27.61 28.74
CA VAL A 12 -24.86 -27.52 27.79
C VAL A 12 -24.89 -26.20 27.03
N SER A 13 -26.07 -25.73 26.62
CA SER A 13 -26.22 -24.46 25.90
C SER A 13 -25.83 -23.24 26.75
N SER A 14 -26.14 -23.26 28.05
CA SER A 14 -25.75 -22.17 28.96
C SER A 14 -24.23 -22.09 29.19
N LEU A 15 -23.55 -23.24 29.27
CA LEU A 15 -22.08 -23.28 29.43
C LEU A 15 -21.36 -22.78 28.17
N ALA A 16 -21.86 -23.13 26.98
CA ALA A 16 -21.29 -22.64 25.71
C ALA A 16 -21.45 -21.12 25.56
N LEU A 17 -22.60 -20.56 25.96
CA LEU A 17 -22.84 -19.12 25.89
C LEU A 17 -21.94 -18.33 26.86
N LEU A 18 -21.73 -18.86 28.07
CA LEU A 18 -20.82 -18.27 29.07
C LEU A 18 -19.35 -18.30 28.62
N ALA A 19 -18.91 -19.39 27.98
CA ALA A 19 -17.56 -19.48 27.42
C ALA A 19 -17.32 -18.44 26.31
N TRP A 20 -18.33 -18.20 25.47
CA TRP A 20 -18.24 -17.22 24.37
C TRP A 20 -18.23 -15.76 24.86
N LEU A 21 -18.95 -15.46 25.95
CA LEU A 21 -18.94 -14.14 26.59
C LEU A 21 -17.63 -13.87 27.35
N ALA A 22 -16.96 -14.89 27.89
CA ALA A 22 -15.71 -14.73 28.62
C ALA A 22 -14.46 -14.58 27.71
N GLN A 23 -14.55 -15.01 26.44
CA GLN A 23 -13.47 -14.95 25.46
C GLN A 23 -13.63 -13.77 24.50
N GLN A 24 -13.92 -12.58 25.02
CA GLN A 24 -13.81 -11.37 24.20
C GLN A 24 -12.32 -11.16 23.86
N PRO A 25 -11.94 -11.07 22.57
CA PRO A 25 -10.55 -10.85 22.19
C PRO A 25 -10.08 -9.53 22.77
N GLU A 26 -8.92 -9.53 23.44
CA GLU A 26 -8.28 -8.30 23.88
C GLU A 26 -8.17 -7.37 22.67
N THR A 27 -8.75 -6.17 22.80
CA THR A 27 -8.52 -5.12 21.82
C THR A 27 -7.04 -4.75 21.90
N ALA A 28 -6.27 -5.20 20.92
CA ALA A 28 -4.86 -4.85 20.78
C ALA A 28 -4.74 -3.33 20.64
N ARG A 29 -4.48 -2.64 21.76
CA ARG A 29 -4.15 -1.22 21.76
C ARG A 29 -2.64 -1.10 21.58
N ALA A 30 -2.23 -0.59 20.43
CA ALA A 30 -0.84 -0.21 20.20
C ALA A 30 -0.48 0.96 21.13
N ILE A 31 0.52 0.76 22.00
CA ILE A 31 1.12 1.81 22.81
C ILE A 31 2.24 2.42 21.98
N LEU A 32 2.12 3.70 21.62
CA LEU A 32 3.18 4.42 20.91
C LEU A 32 4.36 4.69 21.86
N PRO A 33 5.62 4.50 21.42
CA PRO A 33 6.77 4.89 22.20
C PRO A 33 6.87 6.43 22.33
N PRO A 34 7.47 6.94 23.41
CA PRO A 34 7.68 8.38 23.60
C PRO A 34 8.60 8.95 22.52
N ALA A 35 8.29 10.16 22.06
CA ALA A 35 8.99 10.86 20.98
C ALA A 35 10.48 11.06 21.29
N SER A 36 11.36 10.41 20.53
CA SER A 36 12.79 10.68 20.55
C SER A 36 13.08 12.00 19.85
N GLY A 37 13.79 12.89 20.55
CA GLY A 37 14.08 14.26 20.14
C GLY A 37 14.84 14.37 18.80
N MET A 38 14.46 15.40 18.05
CA MET A 38 15.00 15.76 16.74
C MET A 38 16.33 16.51 16.92
N VAL A 39 17.42 16.01 16.33
CA VAL A 39 18.72 16.71 16.28
C VAL A 39 18.82 17.49 14.96
N PRO A 40 19.14 18.79 14.97
CA PRO A 40 19.29 19.55 13.73
C PRO A 40 20.69 19.39 13.14
N SER A 41 20.77 19.06 11.85
CA SER A 41 22.00 19.13 11.05
C SER A 41 21.74 19.89 9.76
N THR A 42 22.57 20.89 9.50
CA THR A 42 22.49 21.84 8.37
C THR A 42 22.89 21.17 7.04
N PRO A 43 22.14 21.34 5.93
CA PRO A 43 22.47 20.70 4.66
C PRO A 43 23.45 21.53 3.81
N ALA A 44 24.39 20.85 3.15
CA ALA A 44 25.13 21.37 2.00
C ALA A 44 24.44 20.91 0.70
N ALA A 45 24.18 21.85 -0.21
CA ALA A 45 23.43 21.62 -1.44
C ALA A 45 24.27 20.91 -2.52
N VAL A 46 23.67 19.94 -3.22
CA VAL A 46 24.20 19.38 -4.47
C VAL A 46 23.08 19.36 -5.52
N ALA A 47 23.40 19.86 -6.72
CA ALA A 47 22.47 20.16 -7.81
C ALA A 47 21.94 18.91 -8.55
N ALA A 48 20.77 19.05 -9.17
CA ALA A 48 20.05 18.02 -9.92
C ALA A 48 20.62 17.77 -11.34
N ASP A 49 20.46 16.54 -11.83
CA ASP A 49 20.94 16.02 -13.13
C ASP A 49 19.85 16.13 -14.22
N PRO A 50 20.13 16.56 -15.48
CA PRO A 50 19.10 17.00 -16.44
C PRO A 50 18.40 15.90 -17.27
N LEU A 51 18.64 14.61 -17.00
CA LEU A 51 18.27 13.52 -17.91
C LEU A 51 17.09 12.63 -17.45
N SER A 52 16.40 12.95 -16.36
CA SER A 52 15.13 12.30 -16.03
C SER A 52 13.98 13.01 -16.77
N PRO A 53 13.20 12.34 -17.64
CA PRO A 53 11.91 12.87 -18.04
C PRO A 53 11.05 12.94 -16.78
N ALA A 54 10.83 14.15 -16.29
CA ALA A 54 9.86 14.39 -15.24
C ALA A 54 8.51 13.89 -15.76
N MET A 55 7.98 12.86 -15.10
CA MET A 55 6.58 12.48 -15.27
C MET A 55 5.75 13.75 -15.05
N PRO A 56 4.82 14.10 -15.94
CA PRO A 56 4.03 15.30 -15.77
C PRO A 56 3.17 15.15 -14.51
N ASP A 57 3.57 15.85 -13.46
CA ASP A 57 2.87 16.16 -12.19
C ASP A 57 1.53 16.91 -12.41
N ALA A 58 0.91 16.74 -13.57
CA ALA A 58 -0.19 17.56 -14.02
C ALA A 58 -1.49 17.14 -13.33
N ALA A 59 -1.76 17.80 -12.20
CA ALA A 59 -3.07 18.09 -11.59
C ALA A 59 -3.39 17.47 -10.23
N SER A 60 -2.43 16.90 -9.49
CA SER A 60 -2.63 16.65 -8.06
C SER A 60 -2.21 17.88 -7.24
N SER A 61 -3.12 18.42 -6.42
CA SER A 61 -2.75 19.40 -5.38
C SER A 61 -1.91 18.78 -4.25
N TYR A 62 -1.77 17.45 -4.27
CA TYR A 62 -0.97 16.63 -3.37
C TYR A 62 0.20 16.05 -4.18
N GLY A 63 1.21 16.88 -4.43
CA GLY A 63 2.48 16.43 -5.00
C GLY A 63 3.35 15.74 -3.95
N ASP A 64 4.43 15.11 -4.37
CA ASP A 64 5.40 14.44 -3.51
C ASP A 64 6.38 15.41 -2.81
N ALA A 65 6.09 16.72 -2.79
CA ALA A 65 6.97 17.75 -2.27
C ALA A 65 7.40 17.47 -0.82
N GLY A 66 6.46 17.23 0.09
CA GLY A 66 6.77 16.88 1.48
C GLY A 66 7.51 15.54 1.60
N PHE A 67 7.23 14.60 0.70
CA PHE A 67 7.96 13.34 0.62
C PHE A 67 9.42 13.55 0.19
N ARG A 68 9.68 14.43 -0.78
CA ARG A 68 11.03 14.82 -1.23
C ARG A 68 11.77 15.67 -0.21
N GLU A 69 11.09 16.58 0.48
CA GLU A 69 11.67 17.39 1.57
C GLU A 69 12.16 16.49 2.72
N ALA A 70 11.37 15.48 3.08
CA ALA A 70 11.74 14.49 4.10
C ALA A 70 12.96 13.63 3.71
N GLU A 71 13.40 13.69 2.45
CA GLU A 71 14.61 13.03 1.99
C GLU A 71 15.90 13.74 2.45
N ALA A 72 15.81 15.04 2.73
CA ALA A 72 16.96 15.87 3.06
C ALA A 72 17.68 15.31 4.31
N GLY A 73 18.98 15.06 4.17
CA GLY A 73 19.83 14.56 5.25
C GLY A 73 19.79 13.04 5.48
N LEU A 74 18.99 12.28 4.72
CA LEU A 74 18.98 10.82 4.81
C LEU A 74 20.21 10.18 4.11
N SER A 75 20.74 9.13 4.72
CA SER A 75 21.72 8.27 4.04
C SER A 75 21.10 7.60 2.81
N PRO A 76 21.89 7.18 1.80
CA PRO A 76 21.33 6.51 0.62
C PRO A 76 20.42 5.33 0.97
N SER A 77 20.80 4.52 1.97
CA SER A 77 19.98 3.37 2.42
C SER A 77 18.69 3.79 3.11
N ALA A 78 18.72 4.87 3.89
CA ALA A 78 17.49 5.41 4.49
C ALA A 78 16.55 5.98 3.43
N ARG A 79 17.09 6.60 2.37
CA ARG A 79 16.29 7.08 1.22
C ARG A 79 15.63 5.93 0.47
N SER A 80 16.41 4.91 0.14
CA SER A 80 15.93 3.73 -0.60
C SER A 80 14.88 2.96 0.21
N GLY A 81 15.13 2.73 1.50
CA GLY A 81 14.16 2.11 2.42
C GLY A 81 12.87 2.92 2.60
N ARG A 82 12.96 4.25 2.72
CA ARG A 82 11.80 5.16 2.77
C ARG A 82 10.95 5.03 1.50
N GLU A 83 11.59 5.04 0.35
CA GLU A 83 10.89 4.98 -0.94
C GLU A 83 10.22 3.63 -1.15
N ILE A 84 10.88 2.51 -0.82
CA ILE A 84 10.24 1.19 -0.80
C ILE A 84 9.04 1.19 0.15
N TRP A 85 9.19 1.67 1.38
CA TRP A 85 8.10 1.66 2.37
C TRP A 85 6.89 2.48 1.93
N PHE A 86 7.12 3.64 1.30
CA PHE A 86 6.07 4.57 0.90
C PHE A 86 5.40 4.18 -0.42
N LYS A 87 6.17 3.73 -1.42
CA LYS A 87 5.69 3.48 -2.79
C LYS A 87 5.39 2.02 -3.10
N ALA A 88 5.82 1.06 -2.28
CA ALA A 88 5.47 -0.34 -2.47
C ALA A 88 4.00 -0.59 -2.12
N THR A 89 3.12 -0.36 -3.10
CA THR A 89 1.71 -0.71 -3.03
C THR A 89 1.55 -2.22 -2.84
N ALA A 90 0.66 -2.61 -1.93
CA ALA A 90 0.42 -4.01 -1.54
C ALA A 90 1.67 -4.77 -1.05
N GLY A 91 2.61 -4.08 -0.39
CA GLY A 91 3.65 -4.70 0.44
C GLY A 91 4.69 -5.49 -0.34
N ASN A 92 5.06 -5.05 -1.55
CA ASN A 92 5.56 -5.91 -2.63
C ASN A 92 4.50 -6.99 -2.92
N ALA A 93 4.02 -7.12 -4.15
CA ALA A 93 2.89 -8.00 -4.45
C ALA A 93 3.08 -9.46 -3.94
N ARG A 94 4.33 -9.89 -3.67
CA ARG A 94 4.70 -11.17 -3.06
C ARG A 94 4.25 -11.31 -1.59
N PHE A 95 4.42 -10.29 -0.73
CA PHE A 95 4.18 -10.48 0.71
C PHE A 95 2.71 -10.78 1.02
N HIS A 96 1.77 -10.09 0.36
CA HIS A 96 0.33 -10.31 0.61
C HIS A 96 -0.25 -11.50 -0.13
N THR A 97 0.23 -11.84 -1.34
CA THR A 97 -0.25 -13.07 -2.01
C THR A 97 0.13 -14.33 -1.23
N TYR A 98 1.32 -14.37 -0.60
CA TYR A 98 1.72 -15.52 0.20
C TYR A 98 1.08 -15.58 1.59
N THR A 99 0.82 -14.44 2.24
CA THR A 99 0.33 -14.45 3.65
C THR A 99 -1.19 -14.46 3.78
N PHE A 100 -1.93 -13.75 2.91
CA PHE A 100 -3.39 -13.63 3.08
C PHE A 100 -4.14 -14.91 2.67
N GLN A 101 -3.74 -15.55 1.56
CA GLN A 101 -4.41 -16.78 1.10
C GLN A 101 -4.24 -17.94 2.08
N GLN A 102 -3.15 -17.98 2.85
CA GLN A 102 -2.87 -19.07 3.79
C GLN A 102 -3.81 -19.09 5.00
N ARG A 103 -4.46 -17.97 5.33
CA ARG A 103 -5.35 -17.87 6.51
C ARG A 103 -6.80 -17.55 6.17
N VAL A 104 -7.06 -17.01 4.98
CA VAL A 104 -8.41 -16.71 4.50
C VAL A 104 -8.58 -17.47 3.18
N THR A 105 -9.40 -18.51 3.19
CA THR A 105 -9.71 -19.34 2.00
C THR A 105 -10.65 -18.63 1.01
N ALA A 106 -10.44 -17.33 0.80
CA ALA A 106 -11.19 -16.51 -0.14
C ALA A 106 -10.21 -15.61 -0.89
N LEU A 107 -10.39 -15.52 -2.21
CA LEU A 107 -9.70 -14.52 -3.01
C LEU A 107 -10.17 -13.14 -2.58
N ILE A 108 -9.24 -12.21 -2.39
CA ILE A 108 -9.58 -10.81 -2.15
C ILE A 108 -10.16 -10.25 -3.45
N ASP A 109 -11.43 -9.89 -3.43
CA ASP A 109 -12.06 -9.13 -4.52
C ASP A 109 -11.59 -7.68 -4.46
N TRP A 110 -10.44 -7.42 -5.06
CA TRP A 110 -9.87 -6.07 -5.14
C TRP A 110 -10.77 -5.10 -5.90
N TYR A 111 -11.55 -5.57 -6.88
CA TYR A 111 -12.53 -4.72 -7.56
C TYR A 111 -13.63 -4.28 -6.60
N GLY A 112 -14.20 -5.20 -5.83
CA GLY A 112 -15.20 -4.89 -4.80
C GLY A 112 -14.70 -3.89 -3.76
N VAL A 113 -13.41 -3.94 -3.41
CA VAL A 113 -12.79 -3.01 -2.44
C VAL A 113 -12.46 -1.64 -3.07
N LEU A 114 -11.92 -1.64 -4.29
CA LEU A 114 -11.32 -0.46 -4.92
C LEU A 114 -12.16 0.15 -6.06
N ARG A 115 -13.38 -0.34 -6.31
CA ARG A 115 -14.30 0.27 -7.28
C ARG A 115 -14.50 1.76 -7.01
N GLY A 116 -14.42 2.58 -8.06
CA GLY A 116 -14.38 4.03 -7.97
C GLY A 116 -15.71 4.67 -7.56
N ASP A 117 -16.82 4.05 -7.92
CA ASP A 117 -18.16 4.50 -7.52
C ASP A 117 -18.43 4.35 -6.01
N ALA A 118 -17.70 3.48 -5.31
CA ALA A 118 -17.77 3.32 -3.86
C ALA A 118 -16.71 4.14 -3.10
N ARG A 119 -15.89 4.96 -3.79
CA ARG A 119 -14.73 5.69 -3.23
C ARG A 119 -15.05 6.42 -1.91
N ASP A 120 -16.19 7.10 -1.81
CA ASP A 120 -16.54 7.88 -0.61
C ASP A 120 -16.88 7.02 0.62
N THR A 121 -17.20 5.75 0.41
CA THR A 121 -17.58 4.83 1.48
C THR A 121 -16.45 3.88 1.88
N ARG A 122 -15.35 3.82 1.13
CA ARG A 122 -14.25 2.86 1.36
C ARG A 122 -13.66 2.94 2.77
N PHE A 123 -13.52 4.14 3.33
CA PHE A 123 -13.01 4.26 4.70
C PHE A 123 -13.96 3.61 5.71
N LYS A 124 -15.27 3.84 5.58
CA LYS A 124 -16.27 3.25 6.47
C LYS A 124 -16.38 1.74 6.29
N THR A 125 -16.30 1.26 5.06
CA THR A 125 -16.50 -0.16 4.72
C THR A 125 -15.25 -0.99 5.01
N TRP A 126 -14.06 -0.45 4.71
CA TRP A 126 -12.80 -1.20 4.66
C TRP A 126 -11.67 -0.57 5.49
N GLY A 127 -11.87 0.61 6.08
CA GLY A 127 -10.78 1.37 6.70
C GLY A 127 -9.75 1.94 5.71
N LEU A 128 -10.06 1.93 4.41
CA LEU A 128 -9.15 2.34 3.36
C LEU A 128 -9.16 3.85 3.17
N ILE A 129 -7.97 4.46 3.19
CA ILE A 129 -7.77 5.88 2.88
C ILE A 129 -7.55 6.00 1.38
N ASN A 130 -8.32 6.88 0.78
CA ASN A 130 -8.25 7.19 -0.63
C ASN A 130 -6.97 7.95 -0.96
N ASP A 131 -6.28 7.56 -2.04
CA ASP A 131 -5.15 8.32 -2.55
C ASP A 131 -5.63 9.72 -2.99
N PRO A 132 -5.06 10.80 -2.45
CA PRO A 132 -5.51 12.16 -2.73
C PRO A 132 -5.15 12.66 -4.13
N GLY A 133 -4.17 12.05 -4.81
CA GLY A 133 -3.84 12.32 -6.21
C GLY A 133 -4.79 11.65 -7.20
N CYS A 134 -5.56 10.65 -6.75
CA CYS A 134 -6.55 10.00 -7.60
C CYS A 134 -7.93 10.67 -7.54
N CYS A 135 -8.63 10.67 -8.67
CA CYS A 135 -9.96 11.26 -8.84
C CYS A 135 -10.98 10.24 -9.33
N LYS A 136 -12.28 10.55 -9.12
CA LYS A 136 -13.36 9.76 -9.71
C LYS A 136 -13.49 10.10 -11.19
N PRO A 137 -13.47 9.11 -12.10
CA PRO A 137 -13.81 9.32 -13.49
C PRO A 137 -15.15 10.07 -13.65
N GLY A 138 -15.16 11.06 -14.54
CA GLY A 138 -16.32 11.92 -14.78
C GLY A 138 -16.51 13.07 -13.78
N ALA A 139 -15.71 13.15 -12.70
CA ALA A 139 -15.69 14.33 -11.84
C ALA A 139 -15.02 15.52 -12.52
N ASP A 140 -15.38 16.74 -12.09
CA ASP A 140 -14.76 17.97 -12.58
C ASP A 140 -13.24 17.94 -12.38
N GLY A 141 -12.50 18.24 -13.45
CA GLY A 141 -11.04 18.21 -13.44
C GLY A 141 -10.40 16.82 -13.53
N CYS A 142 -11.18 15.73 -13.51
CA CYS A 142 -10.63 14.39 -13.71
C CYS A 142 -10.36 14.11 -15.20
N PRO A 143 -9.18 13.58 -15.56
CA PRO A 143 -8.87 13.26 -16.95
C PRO A 143 -9.82 12.23 -17.56
N ALA A 144 -10.07 11.12 -16.85
CA ALA A 144 -11.04 10.12 -17.27
C ALA A 144 -12.48 10.64 -17.23
N LYS A 145 -13.26 10.33 -18.26
CA LYS A 145 -14.65 10.78 -18.42
C LYS A 145 -15.68 9.78 -17.95
N SER A 146 -15.31 8.51 -17.87
CA SER A 146 -16.19 7.44 -17.40
C SER A 146 -15.39 6.34 -16.72
N TYR A 147 -16.08 5.54 -15.91
CA TYR A 147 -15.49 4.36 -15.28
C TYR A 147 -15.05 3.29 -16.30
N ASP A 148 -15.60 3.28 -17.51
CA ASP A 148 -15.18 2.34 -18.55
C ASP A 148 -13.74 2.58 -19.00
N GLU A 149 -13.28 3.83 -18.97
CA GLU A 149 -11.91 4.20 -19.32
C GLU A 149 -10.88 3.69 -18.30
N THR A 150 -11.30 3.44 -17.06
CA THR A 150 -10.44 3.02 -15.93
C THR A 150 -10.78 1.62 -15.40
N TYR A 151 -11.54 0.83 -16.17
CA TYR A 151 -12.01 -0.49 -15.74
C TYR A 151 -12.78 -0.48 -14.40
N GLY A 152 -13.44 0.63 -14.08
CA GLY A 152 -14.21 0.81 -12.85
C GLY A 152 -13.43 1.28 -11.64
N PHE A 153 -12.15 1.61 -11.78
CA PHE A 153 -11.32 2.15 -10.70
C PHE A 153 -11.27 3.68 -10.73
N ASP A 154 -10.65 4.28 -9.70
CA ASP A 154 -10.30 5.70 -9.74
C ASP A 154 -9.26 5.97 -10.83
N TRP A 155 -9.21 7.19 -11.35
CA TRP A 155 -8.12 7.64 -12.21
C TRP A 155 -6.99 8.19 -11.34
N CYS A 156 -5.77 7.71 -11.55
CA CYS A 156 -4.56 8.10 -10.83
C CYS A 156 -3.47 8.66 -11.76
N PRO A 157 -2.52 9.47 -11.25
CA PRO A 157 -1.32 9.83 -12.00
C PRO A 157 -0.62 8.58 -12.56
N GLY A 158 -0.17 8.63 -13.81
CA GLY A 158 0.43 7.48 -14.50
C GLY A 158 -0.54 6.56 -15.26
N ASP A 159 -1.85 6.66 -15.00
CA ASP A 159 -2.87 5.86 -15.70
C ASP A 159 -2.88 6.12 -17.22
N GLU A 160 -2.52 7.33 -17.64
CA GLU A 160 -2.40 7.69 -19.06
C GLU A 160 -1.42 6.77 -19.81
N ALA A 161 -0.37 6.29 -19.14
CA ALA A 161 0.55 5.32 -19.68
C ALA A 161 0.06 3.89 -19.40
N LEU A 162 -0.25 3.56 -18.14
CA LEU A 162 -0.60 2.21 -17.70
C LEU A 162 -1.80 1.63 -18.46
N LEU A 163 -2.89 2.39 -18.59
CA LEU A 163 -4.13 1.91 -19.17
C LEU A 163 -3.99 1.50 -20.66
N LYS A 164 -3.02 2.08 -21.39
CA LYS A 164 -2.72 1.69 -22.78
C LYS A 164 -2.24 0.24 -22.89
N PHE A 165 -1.64 -0.29 -21.81
CA PHE A 165 -0.99 -1.60 -21.76
C PHE A 165 -1.74 -2.64 -20.91
N VAL A 166 -2.91 -2.34 -20.34
CA VAL A 166 -3.69 -3.34 -19.61
C VAL A 166 -4.02 -4.53 -20.53
N GLY A 167 -3.61 -5.74 -20.11
CA GLY A 167 -3.75 -6.97 -20.90
C GLY A 167 -2.81 -7.07 -22.11
N LYS A 168 -1.82 -6.19 -22.24
CA LYS A 168 -0.88 -6.13 -23.37
C LYS A 168 0.57 -6.07 -22.86
N PRO A 169 1.54 -6.62 -23.60
CA PRO A 169 2.95 -6.47 -23.26
C PRO A 169 3.43 -5.03 -23.53
N GLY A 170 4.59 -4.67 -22.94
CA GLY A 170 5.31 -3.44 -23.26
C GLY A 170 5.22 -2.32 -22.23
N TYR A 171 4.50 -2.52 -21.14
CA TYR A 171 4.54 -1.61 -20.00
C TYR A 171 5.88 -1.69 -19.27
N ARG A 172 6.51 -0.54 -19.00
CA ARG A 172 7.69 -0.44 -18.13
C ARG A 172 7.25 0.16 -16.80
N ASP A 173 7.38 -0.62 -15.74
CA ASP A 173 7.04 -0.19 -14.39
C ASP A 173 8.00 0.94 -13.93
N PRO A 174 7.50 2.06 -13.39
CA PRO A 174 8.33 3.12 -12.82
C PRO A 174 9.27 2.63 -11.71
N ALA A 175 8.96 1.52 -11.04
CA ALA A 175 9.84 0.89 -10.07
C ALA A 175 11.20 0.49 -10.67
N CYS A 176 11.28 0.24 -11.97
CA CYS A 176 12.55 0.00 -12.66
C CYS A 176 13.57 1.13 -12.47
N ASP A 177 13.12 2.36 -12.23
CA ASP A 177 13.98 3.52 -12.00
C ASP A 177 14.43 3.69 -10.54
N PHE A 178 13.97 2.80 -9.64
CA PHE A 178 14.35 2.82 -8.24
C PHE A 178 15.87 2.69 -8.07
N LYS A 179 16.44 3.62 -7.29
CA LYS A 179 17.86 3.65 -6.98
C LYS A 179 18.09 3.10 -5.58
N ASP A 180 18.54 1.86 -5.52
CA ASP A 180 18.93 1.27 -4.26
C ASP A 180 20.29 1.81 -3.77
N ALA A 181 20.52 1.75 -2.47
CA ALA A 181 21.81 2.08 -1.88
C ALA A 181 22.81 0.96 -2.15
N SER A 182 24.10 1.27 -2.25
CA SER A 182 25.12 0.20 -2.34
C SER A 182 25.09 -0.74 -1.13
N ALA A 183 25.41 -2.01 -1.34
CA ALA A 183 25.64 -2.95 -0.24
C ALA A 183 26.87 -2.54 0.57
N ALA A 184 26.83 -2.79 1.88
CA ALA A 184 28.00 -2.60 2.70
C ALA A 184 29.04 -3.66 2.32
N ALA A 185 30.32 -3.28 2.27
CA ALA A 185 31.40 -4.22 1.98
C ALA A 185 31.52 -5.34 3.02
N SER A 186 30.93 -5.15 4.21
CA SER A 186 30.83 -6.14 5.28
C SER A 186 29.63 -7.08 5.14
N ASP A 187 28.71 -6.83 4.21
CA ASP A 187 27.56 -7.71 4.00
C ASP A 187 28.03 -9.05 3.43
N PRO A 188 27.36 -10.18 3.70
CA PRO A 188 27.72 -11.44 3.06
C PRO A 188 27.58 -11.36 1.53
N ASP A 189 28.40 -12.09 0.78
CA ASP A 189 28.47 -12.01 -0.70
C ASP A 189 27.10 -12.09 -1.40
N GLY A 190 26.19 -12.93 -0.88
CA GLY A 190 24.82 -13.06 -1.40
C GLY A 190 23.97 -11.79 -1.27
N HIS A 191 24.23 -10.92 -0.29
CA HIS A 191 23.55 -9.63 -0.12
C HIS A 191 24.19 -8.51 -0.95
N GLN A 192 25.47 -8.66 -1.31
CA GLN A 192 26.18 -7.73 -2.19
C GLN A 192 25.81 -7.94 -3.66
N THR A 193 25.62 -9.20 -4.06
CA THR A 193 25.46 -9.59 -5.48
C THR A 193 24.08 -10.14 -5.82
N GLY A 194 23.30 -10.58 -4.83
CA GLY A 194 21.99 -11.22 -5.01
C GLY A 194 20.81 -10.31 -4.73
N ARG A 195 20.95 -9.00 -4.96
CA ARG A 195 19.81 -8.08 -4.82
C ARG A 195 18.84 -8.27 -5.96
N GLU A 196 17.55 -8.22 -5.64
CA GLU A 196 16.47 -8.34 -6.61
C GLU A 196 16.47 -7.14 -7.57
N ASP A 197 16.09 -7.38 -8.82
CA ASP A 197 15.89 -6.34 -9.82
C ASP A 197 14.78 -5.36 -9.39
N SER A 198 15.02 -4.06 -9.57
CA SER A 198 14.08 -3.01 -9.16
C SER A 198 12.75 -3.06 -9.91
N CYS A 199 12.73 -3.54 -11.16
CA CYS A 199 11.49 -3.76 -11.90
C CYS A 199 10.56 -4.80 -11.24
N ASN A 200 11.10 -5.68 -10.39
CA ASN A 200 10.31 -6.67 -9.67
C ASN A 200 9.69 -6.12 -8.37
N LEU A 201 9.98 -4.87 -8.00
CA LEU A 201 9.36 -4.23 -6.83
C LEU A 201 7.87 -3.91 -7.06
N ALA A 202 7.47 -3.73 -8.32
CA ALA A 202 6.09 -3.46 -8.73
C ALA A 202 5.45 -2.32 -7.92
N PHE A 203 6.03 -1.13 -7.97
CA PHE A 203 5.42 0.07 -7.39
C PHE A 203 4.13 0.31 -8.16
N GLY A 204 2.98 -0.08 -7.58
CA GLY A 204 1.68 0.26 -8.13
C GLY A 204 1.67 1.76 -8.38
N THR A 205 1.41 2.19 -9.60
CA THR A 205 1.73 3.54 -10.08
C THR A 205 0.84 4.63 -9.52
N SER A 206 0.95 4.88 -8.24
CA SER A 206 0.35 6.01 -7.54
C SER A 206 1.43 7.00 -7.10
N THR A 207 2.30 7.41 -8.04
CA THR A 207 3.19 8.56 -7.89
C THR A 207 3.26 9.33 -9.19
#